data_AF-A0A5S9INU4-F1
#
_entry.id   AF-A0A5S9INU4-F1
#
_cell.length_a   1.000
_cell.length_b   1.000
_cell.length_c   1.000
_cell.angle_alpha   90.00
_cell.angle_beta   90.00
_cell.angle_gamma   90.00
#
_symmetry.space_group_name_H-M   'P 1'
#
loop_
_entity.id
_entity.type
_entity.pdbx_description
1 polymer ?
#
loop_
_entity_poly.entity_id
_entity_poly.type
_entity_poly.pdbx_seq_one_letter_code
_entity_poly.pdbx_strand_id
1 'polypeptide(L)'
;MHKKNLSFFTMLENEEYTTLTIFNNIEQQNVEYTLNKEWSKTVVWKGQDSKGLLKKVKKASDKQFTELIEKYSLQEYLRDVVDLMKNNRHKKLIFIYDPKNNIRCILACHNTNKEYVVGGLRRALEVQSEWQIISDALCLARGMSFRCAVAGLPCSGISLAVHGPAPKGDVVDEFFGFVSYIIERFEIFVAVEGGFSGKDVSLLKSYTSNCVSEESNSKNTISLAATYSVYTAIKVALQCRYPENSQIQGKTIAVQGLGSIGSSLALQLLDEGAELIVADIDERKVENFMSRCSRPQSVVVEEFHSIPMQMGHVFAPCAFSGVIDRDTMSHFDYHIIAGGANNIMSEPVYEDEIALANLLMKKEIIYIPDWISNFGGAMHGVSLFMDKKIAA
;
A
#
# COMPACT_ATOMS: atom_id res chain seq x y z
N MET A 1 22.73 5.51 3.52
CA MET A 1 23.28 5.54 2.14
C MET A 1 23.68 4.16 1.60
N HIS A 2 24.30 3.26 2.40
CA HIS A 2 24.75 1.93 1.94
C HIS A 2 23.70 1.04 1.26
N LYS A 3 22.44 1.07 1.71
CA LYS A 3 21.37 0.20 1.17
C LYS A 3 20.83 0.59 -0.22
N LYS A 4 21.19 1.78 -0.75
CA LYS A 4 20.62 2.24 -2.04
C LYS A 4 21.10 1.41 -3.24
N ASN A 5 22.25 0.75 -3.14
CA ASN A 5 22.88 0.05 -4.26
C ASN A 5 22.81 -1.48 -4.15
N LEU A 6 22.27 -2.03 -3.05
CA LEU A 6 22.13 -3.47 -2.84
C LEU A 6 20.78 -3.95 -3.38
N SER A 7 20.76 -5.11 -4.04
CA SER A 7 19.57 -5.67 -4.67
C SER A 7 19.65 -7.18 -4.82
N PHE A 8 18.62 -7.89 -4.36
CA PHE A 8 18.42 -9.30 -4.66
C PHE A 8 18.12 -9.51 -6.16
N PHE A 9 17.44 -8.57 -6.83
CA PHE A 9 17.20 -8.69 -8.27
C PHE A 9 18.51 -8.71 -9.09
N THR A 10 19.54 -7.96 -8.70
CA THR A 10 20.86 -8.04 -9.35
C THR A 10 21.46 -9.44 -9.23
N MET A 11 21.33 -10.10 -8.07
CA MET A 11 21.75 -11.49 -7.89
C MET A 11 20.90 -12.44 -8.75
N LEU A 12 19.58 -12.29 -8.75
CA LEU A 12 18.68 -13.11 -9.56
C LEU A 12 19.00 -13.02 -11.07
N GLU A 13 19.24 -11.80 -11.55
CA GLU A 13 19.57 -11.50 -12.95
C GLU A 13 20.89 -12.16 -13.38
N ASN A 14 21.96 -11.95 -12.61
CA ASN A 14 23.30 -12.44 -12.96
C ASN A 14 23.45 -13.97 -12.81
N GLU A 15 22.75 -14.58 -11.85
CA GLU A 15 22.81 -16.02 -11.60
C GLU A 15 21.68 -16.81 -12.30
N GLU A 16 20.85 -16.12 -13.08
CA GLU A 16 19.70 -16.66 -13.81
C GLU A 16 18.67 -17.40 -12.95
N TYR A 17 18.47 -16.95 -11.71
CA TYR A 17 17.34 -17.35 -10.87
C TYR A 17 16.14 -16.45 -11.14
N THR A 18 14.95 -16.96 -10.87
CA THR A 18 13.70 -16.25 -11.17
C THR A 18 12.91 -15.93 -9.91
N THR A 19 13.11 -16.67 -8.83
CA THR A 19 12.32 -16.53 -7.62
C THR A 19 13.18 -16.71 -6.38
N LEU A 20 13.14 -15.73 -5.47
CA LEU A 20 13.67 -15.84 -4.10
C LEU A 20 12.50 -15.72 -3.13
N THR A 21 12.31 -16.72 -2.28
CA THR A 21 11.35 -16.69 -1.17
C THR A 21 12.09 -16.63 0.15
N ILE A 22 11.72 -15.66 0.98
CA ILE A 22 12.09 -15.58 2.40
C ILE A 22 10.84 -15.94 3.19
N PHE A 23 10.88 -17.04 3.93
CA PHE A 23 9.78 -17.52 4.75
C PHE A 23 10.14 -17.42 6.22
N ASN A 24 9.38 -16.62 6.97
CA ASN A 24 9.57 -16.45 8.41
C ASN A 24 8.62 -17.39 9.14
N ASN A 25 9.16 -18.49 9.64
CA ASN A 25 8.40 -19.46 10.42
C ASN A 25 8.30 -18.97 11.87
N ILE A 26 7.24 -18.21 12.13
CA ILE A 26 7.00 -17.58 13.44
C ILE A 26 6.89 -18.63 14.55
N GLU A 27 6.35 -19.82 14.25
CA GLU A 27 6.15 -20.90 15.23
C GLU A 27 7.48 -21.57 15.62
N GLN A 28 8.36 -21.80 14.64
CA GLN A 28 9.67 -22.43 14.88
C GLN A 28 10.80 -21.42 15.15
N GLN A 29 10.49 -20.12 15.15
CA GLN A 29 11.44 -19.02 15.34
C GLN A 29 12.66 -19.08 14.40
N ASN A 30 12.47 -19.59 13.18
CA ASN A 30 13.51 -19.67 12.17
C ASN A 30 13.06 -19.00 10.86
N VAL A 31 14.03 -18.83 9.95
CA VAL A 31 13.77 -18.27 8.62
C VAL A 31 14.32 -19.25 7.60
N GLU A 32 13.50 -19.57 6.62
CA GLU A 32 13.83 -20.45 5.51
C GLU A 32 13.97 -19.64 4.23
N TYR A 33 14.96 -20.01 3.42
CA TYR A 33 15.22 -19.38 2.13
C TYR A 33 15.00 -20.39 1.02
N THR A 34 14.38 -19.97 -0.08
CA THR A 34 14.29 -20.80 -1.28
C THR A 34 14.62 -19.95 -2.50
N LEU A 35 15.63 -20.37 -3.24
CA LEU A 35 16.11 -19.73 -4.45
C LEU A 35 15.89 -20.69 -5.64
N ASN A 36 15.02 -20.29 -6.57
CA ASN A 36 14.56 -21.14 -7.65
C ASN A 36 14.75 -20.51 -9.04
N LYS A 37 15.08 -21.35 -10.01
CA LYS A 37 14.92 -21.08 -11.45
C LYS A 37 13.71 -21.87 -11.91
N GLU A 38 12.59 -21.17 -12.05
CA GLU A 38 11.27 -21.75 -12.31
C GLU A 38 10.89 -21.64 -13.78
N TRP A 39 11.42 -20.62 -14.48
CA TRP A 39 11.28 -20.44 -15.92
C TRP A 39 12.60 -20.05 -16.58
N SER A 40 12.59 -20.06 -17.91
CA SER A 40 13.70 -19.57 -18.74
C SER A 40 13.30 -18.30 -19.49
N LYS A 41 14.27 -17.61 -20.08
CA LYS A 41 14.07 -16.38 -20.88
C LYS A 41 13.20 -16.58 -22.14
N THR A 42 12.85 -17.82 -22.50
CA THR A 42 12.02 -18.11 -23.68
C THR A 42 10.52 -18.14 -23.40
N VAL A 43 10.10 -17.99 -22.14
CA VAL A 43 8.67 -17.93 -21.80
C VAL A 43 8.03 -16.71 -22.47
N VAL A 44 6.84 -16.92 -23.00
CA VAL A 44 5.96 -15.88 -23.54
C VAL A 44 4.79 -15.82 -22.59
N TRP A 45 4.61 -14.72 -21.86
CA TRP A 45 3.63 -14.65 -20.77
C TRP A 45 2.18 -14.54 -21.22
N LYS A 46 1.96 -14.01 -22.43
CA LYS A 46 0.63 -13.92 -23.01
C LYS A 46 -0.04 -15.30 -23.10
N GLY A 47 -1.14 -15.48 -22.37
CA GLY A 47 -1.94 -16.72 -22.36
C GLY A 47 -1.32 -17.88 -21.60
N GLN A 48 -0.33 -17.66 -20.73
CA GLN A 48 0.27 -18.73 -19.95
C GLN A 48 -0.60 -19.17 -18.77
N ASP A 49 -0.71 -20.49 -18.60
CA ASP A 49 -1.30 -21.11 -17.41
C ASP A 49 -0.24 -21.20 -16.28
N SER A 50 -0.65 -20.79 -15.07
CA SER A 50 0.20 -20.82 -13.88
C SER A 50 0.64 -22.23 -13.49
N LYS A 51 -0.19 -23.26 -13.75
CA LYS A 51 0.06 -24.65 -13.33
C LYS A 51 1.08 -25.39 -14.20
N GLY A 52 1.24 -25.00 -15.47
CA GLY A 52 2.11 -25.68 -16.42
C GLY A 52 3.61 -25.45 -16.19
N LEU A 53 3.98 -24.21 -15.82
CA LEU A 53 5.39 -23.77 -15.76
C LEU A 53 6.16 -24.35 -14.56
N LEU A 54 5.50 -24.65 -13.45
CA LEU A 54 6.15 -25.11 -12.22
C LEU A 54 6.60 -26.59 -12.23
N LYS A 55 6.50 -27.28 -13.37
CA LYS A 55 6.86 -28.71 -13.49
C LYS A 55 8.37 -28.96 -13.56
N LYS A 56 9.20 -27.96 -13.87
CA LYS A 56 10.66 -28.10 -14.05
C LYS A 56 11.43 -27.02 -13.28
N VAL A 57 11.28 -27.02 -11.95
CA VAL A 57 11.97 -26.07 -11.06
C VAL A 57 13.36 -26.59 -10.69
N LYS A 58 14.39 -25.75 -10.87
CA LYS A 58 15.72 -25.98 -10.29
C LYS A 58 15.85 -25.15 -9.03
N LYS A 59 16.07 -25.82 -7.89
CA LYS A 59 16.26 -25.19 -6.57
C LYS A 59 17.75 -25.17 -6.21
N ALA A 60 18.25 -24.03 -5.74
CA ALA A 60 19.60 -23.93 -5.17
C ALA A 60 19.67 -24.66 -3.83
N SER A 61 20.82 -25.24 -3.50
CA SER A 61 21.09 -25.73 -2.14
C SER A 61 21.34 -24.58 -1.17
N ASP A 62 21.19 -24.81 0.12
CA ASP A 62 21.45 -23.81 1.17
C ASP A 62 22.90 -23.29 1.13
N LYS A 63 23.85 -24.17 0.74
CA LYS A 63 25.24 -23.81 0.52
C LYS A 63 25.38 -22.83 -0.64
N GLN A 64 24.75 -23.12 -1.78
CA GLN A 64 24.77 -22.24 -2.94
C GLN A 64 24.13 -20.88 -2.62
N PHE A 65 23.02 -20.87 -1.88
CA PHE A 65 22.39 -19.62 -1.45
C PHE A 65 23.35 -18.78 -0.60
N THR A 66 23.98 -19.38 0.42
CA THR A 66 24.96 -18.69 1.27
C THR A 66 26.14 -18.14 0.48
N GLU A 67 26.73 -18.94 -0.41
CA GLU A 67 27.85 -18.52 -1.29
C GLU A 67 27.45 -17.32 -2.18
N LEU A 68 26.21 -17.28 -2.67
CA LEU A 68 25.71 -16.15 -3.46
C LEU A 68 25.47 -14.90 -2.61
N ILE A 69 24.88 -15.05 -1.42
CA ILE A 69 24.69 -13.91 -0.51
C ILE A 69 26.05 -13.27 -0.16
N GLU A 70 27.11 -14.07 0.02
CA GLU A 70 28.46 -13.58 0.24
C GLU A 70 29.06 -12.91 -1.02
N LYS A 71 28.95 -13.56 -2.18
CA LYS A 71 29.45 -13.05 -3.46
C LYS A 71 28.92 -11.65 -3.78
N TYR A 72 27.66 -11.38 -3.45
CA TYR A 72 27.00 -10.09 -3.70
C TYR A 72 27.02 -9.13 -2.50
N SER A 73 27.72 -9.47 -1.41
CA SER A 73 27.78 -8.66 -0.18
C SER A 73 26.40 -8.33 0.40
N LEU A 74 25.48 -9.31 0.38
CA LEU A 74 24.08 -9.15 0.79
C LEU A 74 23.81 -9.63 2.22
N GLN A 75 24.82 -10.02 3.00
CA GLN A 75 24.64 -10.59 4.34
C GLN A 75 23.88 -9.63 5.28
N GLU A 76 24.35 -8.38 5.37
CA GLU A 76 23.71 -7.36 6.21
C GLU A 76 22.34 -6.95 5.64
N TYR A 77 22.22 -6.87 4.32
CA TYR A 77 20.97 -6.55 3.65
C TYR A 77 19.88 -7.59 3.93
N LEU A 78 20.23 -8.87 3.83
CA LEU A 78 19.35 -9.99 4.16
C LEU A 78 18.96 -9.98 5.63
N ARG A 79 19.93 -9.76 6.54
CA ARG A 79 19.65 -9.62 7.98
C ARG A 79 18.62 -8.52 8.22
N ASP A 80 18.83 -7.34 7.64
CA ASP A 80 17.95 -6.19 7.85
C ASP A 80 16.54 -6.41 7.27
N VAL A 81 16.42 -7.10 6.13
CA VAL A 81 15.12 -7.51 5.57
C VAL A 81 14.43 -8.52 6.49
N VAL A 82 15.17 -9.51 6.98
CA VAL A 82 14.65 -10.52 7.91
C VAL A 82 14.21 -9.90 9.23
N ASP A 83 14.99 -8.97 9.79
CA ASP A 83 14.65 -8.27 11.02
C ASP A 83 13.39 -7.42 10.84
N LEU A 84 13.27 -6.70 9.72
CA LEU A 84 12.07 -5.96 9.39
C LEU A 84 10.83 -6.86 9.25
N MET A 85 10.99 -8.05 8.63
CA MET A 85 9.93 -9.04 8.56
C MET A 85 9.55 -9.58 9.94
N LYS A 86 10.52 -9.85 10.82
CA LYS A 86 10.28 -10.40 12.17
C LYS A 86 9.59 -9.39 13.09
N ASN A 87 10.08 -8.15 13.14
CA ASN A 87 9.51 -7.08 13.99
C ASN A 87 8.04 -6.81 13.64
N ASN A 88 7.70 -6.95 12.36
CA ASN A 88 6.34 -6.77 11.87
C ASN A 88 5.57 -8.08 11.63
N ARG A 89 6.12 -9.21 12.06
CA ARG A 89 5.51 -10.55 12.00
C ARG A 89 5.02 -10.96 10.60
N HIS A 90 5.72 -10.54 9.55
CA HIS A 90 5.44 -10.98 8.19
C HIS A 90 5.78 -12.45 8.02
N LYS A 91 4.88 -13.19 7.35
CA LYS A 91 5.05 -14.62 7.09
C LYS A 91 5.96 -14.90 5.90
N LYS A 92 5.86 -14.10 4.83
CA LYS A 92 6.59 -14.38 3.58
C LYS A 92 6.90 -13.11 2.80
N LEU A 93 8.07 -13.09 2.17
CA LEU A 93 8.45 -12.10 1.16
C LEU A 93 8.98 -12.84 -0.07
N ILE A 94 8.45 -12.54 -1.25
CA ILE A 94 8.78 -13.23 -2.49
C ILE A 94 9.24 -12.23 -3.54
N PHE A 95 10.44 -12.42 -4.05
CA PHE A 95 10.99 -11.71 -5.21
C PHE A 95 10.76 -12.58 -6.43
N ILE A 96 10.16 -12.02 -7.47
CA ILE A 96 9.72 -12.73 -8.66
C ILE A 96 10.20 -11.94 -9.88
N TYR A 97 10.96 -12.59 -10.75
CA TYR A 97 11.71 -11.91 -11.82
C TYR A 97 11.45 -12.52 -13.19
N ASP A 98 11.06 -11.67 -14.14
CA ASP A 98 11.08 -12.00 -15.56
C ASP A 98 12.39 -11.48 -16.19
N PRO A 99 13.37 -12.36 -16.47
CA PRO A 99 14.64 -11.96 -17.07
C PRO A 99 14.53 -11.54 -18.54
N LYS A 100 13.45 -11.90 -19.25
CA LYS A 100 13.27 -11.54 -20.66
C LYS A 100 12.94 -10.07 -20.83
N ASN A 101 11.97 -9.59 -20.04
CA ASN A 101 11.48 -8.22 -20.11
C ASN A 101 11.97 -7.34 -18.94
N ASN A 102 12.84 -7.88 -18.08
CA ASN A 102 13.35 -7.24 -16.87
C ASN A 102 12.23 -6.75 -15.92
N ILE A 103 11.18 -7.55 -15.74
CA ILE A 103 10.05 -7.21 -14.87
C ILE A 103 10.32 -7.78 -13.49
N ARG A 104 10.28 -6.92 -12.47
CA ARG A 104 10.63 -7.25 -11.10
C ARG A 104 9.40 -7.08 -10.21
N CYS A 105 9.02 -8.11 -9.48
CA CYS A 105 7.86 -8.08 -8.60
C CYS A 105 8.25 -8.51 -7.19
N ILE A 106 7.76 -7.76 -6.19
CA ILE A 106 7.89 -8.10 -4.77
C ILE A 106 6.49 -8.37 -4.23
N LEU A 107 6.25 -9.59 -3.78
CA LEU A 107 5.03 -9.98 -3.09
C LEU A 107 5.31 -10.11 -1.60
N ALA A 108 4.81 -9.16 -0.81
CA ALA A 108 4.85 -9.19 0.64
C ALA A 108 3.57 -9.83 1.19
N CYS A 109 3.71 -10.82 2.06
CA CYS A 109 2.60 -11.50 2.73
C CYS A 109 2.73 -11.35 4.24
N HIS A 110 1.82 -10.60 4.85
CA HIS A 110 1.80 -10.46 6.31
C HIS A 110 1.24 -11.73 6.97
N ASN A 111 0.10 -12.23 6.48
CA ASN A 111 -0.50 -13.48 6.91
C ASN A 111 -0.93 -14.31 5.68
N THR A 112 -1.14 -15.61 5.85
CA THR A 112 -1.76 -16.49 4.84
C THR A 112 -2.73 -17.50 5.46
N ASN A 113 -3.20 -17.26 6.69
CA ASN A 113 -3.99 -18.20 7.48
C ASN A 113 -5.51 -18.02 7.30
N LYS A 114 -5.95 -17.27 6.29
CA LYS A 114 -7.36 -16.99 6.01
C LYS A 114 -7.74 -17.56 4.64
N GLU A 115 -9.04 -17.67 4.39
CA GLU A 115 -9.61 -18.29 3.18
C GLU A 115 -9.16 -17.61 1.90
N TYR A 116 -9.04 -16.28 1.93
CA TYR A 116 -8.64 -15.48 0.77
C TYR A 116 -7.41 -14.65 1.06
N VAL A 117 -6.67 -14.32 0.00
CA VAL A 117 -5.47 -13.48 0.06
C VAL A 117 -5.70 -12.26 -0.80
N VAL A 118 -5.72 -11.07 -0.18
CA VAL A 118 -6.16 -9.84 -0.82
C VAL A 118 -5.17 -8.70 -0.57
N GLY A 119 -5.06 -7.77 -1.51
CA GLY A 119 -4.26 -6.57 -1.28
C GLY A 119 -4.07 -5.69 -2.50
N GLY A 120 -3.15 -4.75 -2.39
CA GLY A 120 -2.86 -3.79 -3.45
C GLY A 120 -1.89 -4.33 -4.50
N LEU A 121 -2.15 -4.03 -5.77
CA LEU A 121 -1.17 -4.07 -6.85
C LEU A 121 -0.70 -2.63 -7.13
N ARG A 122 0.56 -2.35 -6.83
CA ARG A 122 1.19 -1.03 -7.00
C ARG A 122 2.36 -1.09 -7.95
N ARG A 123 2.62 0.03 -8.60
CA ARG A 123 3.86 0.23 -9.34
C ARG A 123 4.79 1.16 -8.58
N ALA A 124 5.99 0.66 -8.27
CA ALA A 124 7.03 1.45 -7.64
C ALA A 124 7.51 2.56 -8.58
N LEU A 125 7.90 3.69 -8.00
CA LEU A 125 8.54 4.78 -8.73
C LEU A 125 9.95 4.36 -9.15
N GLU A 126 10.37 4.74 -10.36
CA GLU A 126 11.67 4.35 -10.92
C GLU A 126 12.87 4.80 -10.06
N VAL A 127 12.69 5.84 -9.25
CA VAL A 127 13.73 6.39 -8.36
C VAL A 127 13.83 5.67 -7.01
N GLN A 128 12.90 4.78 -6.68
CA GLN A 128 12.90 4.05 -5.42
C GLN A 128 13.94 2.92 -5.46
N SER A 129 14.73 2.79 -4.39
CA SER A 129 15.60 1.62 -4.23
C SER A 129 14.80 0.37 -3.88
N GLU A 130 15.38 -0.82 -4.12
CA GLU A 130 14.76 -2.09 -3.74
C GLU A 130 14.37 -2.13 -2.25
N TRP A 131 15.21 -1.58 -1.37
CA TRP A 131 14.91 -1.44 0.06
C TRP A 131 13.63 -0.64 0.34
N GLN A 132 13.44 0.49 -0.34
CA GLN A 132 12.25 1.33 -0.15
C GLN A 132 10.99 0.58 -0.60
N ILE A 133 11.09 -0.19 -1.69
CA ILE A 133 9.98 -0.98 -2.21
C ILE A 133 9.65 -2.14 -1.27
N ILE A 134 10.66 -2.85 -0.73
CA ILE A 134 10.46 -3.91 0.27
C ILE A 134 9.76 -3.34 1.50
N SER A 135 10.27 -2.22 2.05
CA SER A 135 9.71 -1.60 3.25
C SER A 135 8.25 -1.19 3.04
N ASP A 136 7.93 -0.54 1.93
CA ASP A 136 6.56 -0.12 1.61
C ASP A 136 5.64 -1.33 1.43
N ALA A 137 6.06 -2.33 0.66
CA ALA A 137 5.27 -3.54 0.43
C ALA A 137 4.96 -4.30 1.74
N LEU A 138 5.93 -4.41 2.65
CA LEU A 138 5.72 -5.00 3.97
C LEU A 138 4.70 -4.16 4.78
N CYS A 139 4.89 -2.85 4.91
CA CYS A 139 3.95 -1.99 5.64
C CYS A 139 2.52 -2.09 5.08
N LEU A 140 2.36 -2.07 3.75
CA LEU A 140 1.06 -2.18 3.10
C LEU A 140 0.40 -3.55 3.31
N ALA A 141 1.16 -4.65 3.23
CA ALA A 141 0.64 -6.00 3.50
C ALA A 141 0.13 -6.16 4.94
N ARG A 142 0.84 -5.55 5.91
CA ARG A 142 0.44 -5.50 7.32
C ARG A 142 -0.84 -4.69 7.48
N GLY A 143 -0.87 -3.47 6.92
CA GLY A 143 -2.06 -2.61 6.93
C GLY A 143 -3.29 -3.30 6.34
N MET A 144 -3.14 -4.03 5.23
CA MET A 144 -4.26 -4.79 4.65
C MET A 144 -4.76 -5.91 5.57
N SER A 145 -3.86 -6.61 6.28
CA SER A 145 -4.29 -7.62 7.25
C SER A 145 -5.08 -7.03 8.40
N PHE A 146 -4.67 -5.88 8.92
CA PHE A 146 -5.41 -5.20 9.98
C PHE A 146 -6.75 -4.64 9.50
N ARG A 147 -6.82 -4.07 8.28
CA ARG A 147 -8.11 -3.68 7.67
C ARG A 147 -9.07 -4.85 7.57
N CYS A 148 -8.59 -5.99 7.08
CA CYS A 148 -9.41 -7.21 7.00
C CYS A 148 -9.88 -7.67 8.37
N ALA A 149 -9.01 -7.63 9.38
CA ALA A 149 -9.37 -8.01 10.76
C ALA A 149 -10.43 -7.08 11.36
N VAL A 150 -10.25 -5.75 11.24
CA VAL A 150 -11.20 -4.74 11.75
C VAL A 150 -12.54 -4.83 11.02
N ALA A 151 -12.53 -5.10 9.71
CA ALA A 151 -13.74 -5.28 8.92
C ALA A 151 -14.40 -6.67 9.07
N GLY A 152 -13.83 -7.57 9.88
CA GLY A 152 -14.36 -8.92 10.08
C GLY A 152 -14.28 -9.83 8.83
N LEU A 153 -13.38 -9.54 7.90
CA LEU A 153 -13.25 -10.26 6.63
C LEU A 153 -12.41 -11.54 6.79
N PRO A 154 -12.76 -12.65 6.12
CA PRO A 154 -11.99 -13.89 6.12
C PRO A 154 -10.78 -13.82 5.18
N CYS A 155 -10.03 -12.71 5.22
CA CYS A 155 -9.00 -12.37 4.26
C CYS A 155 -7.63 -12.12 4.92
N SER A 156 -6.57 -12.57 4.27
CA SER A 156 -5.17 -12.27 4.61
C SER A 156 -4.67 -11.10 3.77
N GLY A 157 -3.81 -10.25 4.35
CA GLY A 157 -3.27 -9.08 3.66
C GLY A 157 -1.95 -9.33 2.94
N ILE A 158 -1.88 -8.88 1.68
CA ILE A 158 -0.66 -8.83 0.86
C ILE A 158 -0.43 -7.43 0.28
N SER A 159 0.76 -7.23 -0.29
CA SER A 159 1.04 -6.16 -1.23
C SER A 159 1.88 -6.73 -2.36
N LEU A 160 1.48 -6.47 -3.61
CA LEU A 160 2.23 -6.81 -4.80
C LEU A 160 2.78 -5.53 -5.42
N ALA A 161 4.08 -5.31 -5.29
CA ALA A 161 4.78 -4.19 -5.89
C ALA A 161 5.45 -4.63 -7.18
N VAL A 162 5.20 -3.91 -8.27
CA VAL A 162 5.91 -4.06 -9.54
C VAL A 162 6.93 -2.95 -9.69
N HIS A 163 8.17 -3.34 -9.96
CA HIS A 163 9.33 -2.48 -10.09
C HIS A 163 9.85 -2.54 -11.53
N GLY A 164 10.15 -1.36 -12.07
CA GLY A 164 10.79 -1.20 -13.36
C GLY A 164 10.15 -0.11 -14.22
N PRO A 165 10.74 0.17 -15.40
CA PRO A 165 10.21 1.16 -16.32
C PRO A 165 8.82 0.78 -16.82
N ALA A 166 8.09 1.77 -17.32
CA ALA A 166 6.74 1.52 -17.83
C ALA A 166 6.84 0.62 -19.05
N PRO A 167 6.01 -0.42 -19.18
CA PRO A 167 6.05 -1.25 -20.36
C PRO A 167 5.70 -0.40 -21.59
N LYS A 168 6.44 -0.59 -22.68
CA LYS A 168 6.27 0.14 -23.95
C LYS A 168 6.30 -0.83 -25.11
N GLY A 169 5.59 -0.48 -26.19
CA GLY A 169 5.54 -1.29 -27.41
C GLY A 169 5.13 -2.74 -27.13
N ASP A 170 5.91 -3.67 -27.67
CA ASP A 170 5.61 -5.11 -27.62
C ASP A 170 5.73 -5.73 -26.21
N VAL A 171 6.33 -5.03 -25.24
CA VAL A 171 6.49 -5.52 -23.86
C VAL A 171 5.20 -5.41 -23.05
N VAL A 172 4.23 -4.59 -23.49
CA VAL A 172 2.98 -4.35 -22.75
C VAL A 172 2.19 -5.63 -22.50
N ASP A 173 1.98 -6.44 -23.53
CA ASP A 173 1.24 -7.71 -23.40
C ASP A 173 1.97 -8.71 -22.51
N GLU A 174 3.30 -8.76 -22.60
CA GLU A 174 4.12 -9.65 -21.77
C GLU A 174 4.13 -9.21 -20.31
N PHE A 175 4.12 -7.91 -20.06
CA PHE A 175 4.04 -7.34 -18.71
C PHE A 175 2.74 -7.73 -18.01
N PHE A 176 1.59 -7.50 -18.64
CA PHE A 176 0.31 -7.85 -18.03
C PHE A 176 0.09 -9.36 -17.98
N GLY A 177 0.59 -10.11 -18.95
CA GLY A 177 0.64 -11.57 -18.88
C GLY A 177 1.43 -12.07 -17.67
N PHE A 178 2.59 -11.48 -17.38
CA PHE A 178 3.43 -11.87 -16.25
C PHE A 178 2.78 -11.50 -14.90
N VAL A 179 2.23 -10.29 -14.79
CA VAL A 179 1.50 -9.86 -13.58
C VAL A 179 0.28 -10.76 -13.35
N SER A 180 -0.47 -11.10 -14.40
CA SER A 180 -1.58 -12.06 -14.32
C SER A 180 -1.12 -13.44 -13.88
N TYR A 181 -0.01 -13.94 -14.44
CA TYR A 181 0.58 -15.22 -14.01
C TYR A 181 0.90 -15.22 -12.51
N ILE A 182 1.46 -14.13 -11.97
CA ILE A 182 1.74 -14.00 -10.53
C ILE A 182 0.44 -14.04 -9.73
N ILE A 183 -0.58 -13.29 -10.15
CA ILE A 183 -1.90 -13.25 -9.48
C ILE A 183 -2.50 -14.65 -9.39
N GLU A 184 -2.55 -15.38 -10.50
CA GLU A 184 -3.11 -16.73 -10.55
C GLU A 184 -2.25 -17.75 -9.81
N ARG A 185 -0.92 -17.65 -9.89
CA ARG A 185 0.01 -18.58 -9.24
C ARG A 185 -0.12 -18.55 -7.72
N PHE A 186 -0.25 -17.36 -7.14
CA PHE A 186 -0.33 -17.20 -5.69
C PHE A 186 -1.77 -17.14 -5.18
N GLU A 187 -2.76 -17.35 -6.06
CA GLU A 187 -4.19 -17.35 -5.74
C GLU A 187 -4.61 -16.08 -4.97
N ILE A 188 -4.07 -14.94 -5.40
CA ILE A 188 -4.31 -13.64 -4.77
C ILE A 188 -5.36 -12.85 -5.52
N PHE A 189 -6.06 -11.97 -4.81
CA PHE A 189 -6.94 -10.97 -5.40
C PHE A 189 -6.38 -9.57 -5.16
N VAL A 190 -6.26 -8.78 -6.23
CA VAL A 190 -5.63 -7.47 -6.13
C VAL A 190 -6.56 -6.31 -6.47
N ALA A 191 -6.54 -5.27 -5.65
CA ALA A 191 -7.00 -3.95 -6.04
C ALA A 191 -5.85 -3.22 -6.75
N VAL A 192 -6.06 -2.79 -8.00
CA VAL A 192 -5.08 -1.98 -8.73
C VAL A 192 -5.07 -0.59 -8.11
N GLU A 193 -3.90 -0.17 -7.63
CA GLU A 193 -3.67 1.09 -6.93
C GLU A 193 -2.73 2.00 -7.75
N GLY A 194 -1.99 2.90 -7.08
CA GLY A 194 -1.16 3.91 -7.72
C GLY A 194 -0.08 3.36 -8.66
N GLY A 195 0.16 4.12 -9.73
CA GLY A 195 1.20 3.85 -10.73
C GLY A 195 0.72 3.06 -11.96
N PHE A 196 -0.58 2.75 -12.03
CA PHE A 196 -1.25 2.21 -13.22
C PHE A 196 -2.28 3.21 -13.75
N SER A 197 -2.40 3.31 -15.08
CA SER A 197 -3.44 4.08 -15.76
C SER A 197 -4.72 3.25 -15.96
N GLY A 198 -5.82 3.90 -16.32
CA GLY A 198 -7.03 3.22 -16.76
C GLY A 198 -6.89 2.23 -17.90
N LYS A 199 -5.98 2.54 -18.83
CA LYS A 199 -5.64 1.64 -19.92
C LYS A 199 -4.95 0.39 -19.38
N ASP A 200 -4.04 0.55 -18.43
CA ASP A 200 -3.31 -0.55 -17.80
C ASP A 200 -4.26 -1.49 -17.03
N VAL A 201 -5.20 -0.90 -16.29
CA VAL A 201 -6.28 -1.64 -15.61
C VAL A 201 -7.09 -2.46 -16.62
N SER A 202 -7.51 -1.84 -17.73
CA SER A 202 -8.33 -2.49 -18.75
C SER A 202 -7.57 -3.65 -19.41
N LEU A 203 -6.28 -3.47 -19.65
CA LEU A 203 -5.40 -4.52 -20.16
C LEU A 203 -5.27 -5.66 -19.15
N LEU A 204 -4.93 -5.41 -17.89
CA LEU A 204 -4.81 -6.47 -16.88
C LEU A 204 -6.09 -7.31 -16.75
N LYS A 205 -7.26 -6.68 -16.83
CA LYS A 205 -8.56 -7.36 -16.80
C LYS A 205 -8.82 -8.30 -17.98
N SER A 206 -8.13 -8.08 -19.11
CA SER A 206 -8.19 -9.01 -20.24
C SER A 206 -7.41 -10.31 -19.98
N TYR A 207 -6.52 -10.32 -18.97
CA TYR A 207 -5.71 -11.48 -18.58
C TYR A 207 -6.23 -12.21 -17.34
N THR A 208 -6.80 -11.48 -16.36
CA THR A 208 -7.30 -12.08 -15.11
C THR A 208 -8.59 -11.42 -14.60
N SER A 209 -9.48 -12.23 -14.05
CA SER A 209 -10.67 -11.79 -13.31
C SER A 209 -10.38 -11.45 -11.84
N ASN A 210 -9.21 -11.85 -11.32
CA ASN A 210 -8.78 -11.70 -9.93
C ASN A 210 -8.19 -10.32 -9.62
N CYS A 211 -8.72 -9.29 -10.29
CA CYS A 211 -8.42 -7.91 -9.99
C CYS A 211 -9.67 -7.01 -9.95
N VAL A 212 -9.56 -5.90 -9.22
CA VAL A 212 -10.52 -4.80 -9.19
C VAL A 212 -9.78 -3.47 -9.27
N SER A 213 -10.44 -2.43 -9.74
CA SER A 213 -9.92 -1.06 -9.70
C SER A 213 -11.06 -0.06 -9.52
N GLU A 214 -10.71 1.13 -9.07
CA GLU A 214 -11.64 2.24 -8.93
C GLU A 214 -12.31 2.60 -10.27
N GLU A 215 -11.51 2.81 -11.32
CA GLU A 215 -11.99 3.19 -12.65
C GLU A 215 -12.98 2.19 -13.24
N SER A 216 -12.80 0.91 -12.91
CA SER A 216 -13.69 -0.13 -13.44
C SER A 216 -15.07 -0.19 -12.81
N ASN A 217 -15.29 0.53 -11.70
CA ASN A 217 -16.59 0.53 -11.02
C ASN A 217 -17.50 1.67 -11.46
N SER A 218 -17.12 2.50 -12.44
CA SER A 218 -17.86 3.65 -13.03
C SER A 218 -18.36 4.74 -12.05
N LYS A 219 -18.34 4.46 -10.74
CA LYS A 219 -18.90 5.28 -9.66
C LYS A 219 -17.90 5.52 -8.52
N ASN A 220 -16.63 5.16 -8.69
CA ASN A 220 -15.57 5.35 -7.69
C ASN A 220 -15.92 4.80 -6.29
N THR A 221 -16.65 3.70 -6.25
CA THR A 221 -17.30 3.19 -5.02
C THR A 221 -16.29 2.79 -3.94
N ILE A 222 -15.09 2.37 -4.31
CA ILE A 222 -14.01 2.00 -3.36
C ILE A 222 -13.54 3.25 -2.59
N SER A 223 -13.20 4.35 -3.29
CA SER A 223 -12.78 5.58 -2.62
C SER A 223 -13.93 6.25 -1.87
N LEU A 224 -15.18 6.13 -2.35
CA LEU A 224 -16.34 6.62 -1.59
C LEU A 224 -16.51 5.84 -0.28
N ALA A 225 -16.35 4.51 -0.30
CA ALA A 225 -16.40 3.70 0.92
C ALA A 225 -15.25 4.05 1.89
N ALA A 226 -14.04 4.26 1.38
CA ALA A 226 -12.91 4.74 2.19
C ALA A 226 -13.16 6.14 2.76
N THR A 227 -13.69 7.06 1.94
CA THR A 227 -14.07 8.41 2.37
C THR A 227 -15.07 8.36 3.51
N TYR A 228 -16.10 7.52 3.36
CA TYR A 228 -17.14 7.35 4.36
C TYR A 228 -16.58 6.84 5.70
N SER A 229 -15.64 5.88 5.67
CA SER A 229 -15.00 5.42 6.91
C SER A 229 -14.14 6.51 7.55
N VAL A 230 -13.39 7.30 6.77
CA VAL A 230 -12.55 8.38 7.29
C VAL A 230 -13.41 9.49 7.90
N TYR A 231 -14.45 9.90 7.19
CA TYR A 231 -15.43 10.88 7.66
C TYR A 231 -16.12 10.41 8.95
N THR A 232 -16.51 9.14 9.04
CA THR A 232 -17.10 8.56 10.27
C THR A 232 -16.08 8.55 11.42
N ALA A 233 -14.84 8.17 11.13
CA ALA A 233 -13.74 8.18 12.10
C ALA A 233 -13.52 9.58 12.69
N ILE A 234 -13.53 10.62 11.85
CA ILE A 234 -13.44 12.02 12.29
C ILE A 234 -14.60 12.38 13.24
N LYS A 235 -15.84 12.02 12.89
CA LYS A 235 -17.01 12.31 13.74
C LYS A 235 -16.90 11.65 15.11
N VAL A 236 -16.48 10.38 15.15
CA VAL A 236 -16.28 9.66 16.41
C VAL A 236 -15.14 10.28 17.22
N ALA A 237 -14.02 10.66 16.59
CA ALA A 237 -12.94 11.37 17.29
C ALA A 237 -13.40 12.70 17.88
N LEU A 238 -14.21 13.47 17.15
CA LEU A 238 -14.78 14.73 17.63
C LEU A 238 -15.72 14.50 18.82
N GLN A 239 -16.51 13.41 18.83
CA GLN A 239 -17.33 13.02 19.98
C GLN A 239 -16.48 12.70 21.21
N CYS A 240 -15.37 11.99 21.02
CA CYS A 240 -14.44 11.67 22.11
C CYS A 240 -13.72 12.92 22.64
N ARG A 241 -13.24 13.82 21.77
CA ARG A 241 -12.48 15.00 22.17
C ARG A 241 -13.37 16.14 22.67
N TYR A 242 -14.58 16.29 22.13
CA TYR A 242 -15.52 17.36 22.44
C TYR A 242 -16.93 16.84 22.74
N PRO A 243 -17.17 16.12 23.86
CA PRO A 243 -18.47 15.50 24.14
C PRO A 243 -19.66 16.48 24.09
N GLU A 244 -19.46 17.73 24.51
CA GLU A 244 -20.48 18.78 24.54
C GLU A 244 -20.60 19.57 23.22
N ASN A 245 -19.60 19.49 22.33
CA ASN A 245 -19.56 20.22 21.06
C ASN A 245 -18.82 19.43 19.98
N SER A 246 -19.36 18.25 19.66
CA SER A 246 -18.76 17.26 18.75
C SER A 246 -19.14 17.44 17.29
N GLN A 247 -20.02 18.40 16.98
CA GLN A 247 -20.46 18.68 15.62
C GLN A 247 -19.29 19.18 14.77
N ILE A 248 -19.31 18.88 13.47
CA ILE A 248 -18.32 19.36 12.49
C ILE A 248 -18.47 20.88 12.27
N GLN A 249 -19.68 21.42 12.40
CA GLN A 249 -19.98 22.84 12.21
C GLN A 249 -19.03 23.74 13.01
N GLY A 250 -18.28 24.58 12.29
CA GLY A 250 -17.31 25.53 12.86
C GLY A 250 -15.96 24.91 13.27
N LYS A 251 -15.74 23.61 13.06
CA LYS A 251 -14.43 22.98 13.30
C LYS A 251 -13.48 23.29 12.14
N THR A 252 -12.28 23.77 12.47
CA THR A 252 -11.18 23.88 11.51
C THR A 252 -10.59 22.50 11.20
N ILE A 253 -10.65 22.06 9.95
CA ILE A 253 -10.16 20.76 9.51
C ILE A 253 -9.20 20.93 8.34
N ALA A 254 -7.98 20.43 8.47
CA ALA A 254 -7.00 20.43 7.40
C ALA A 254 -7.03 19.11 6.61
N VAL A 255 -7.20 19.18 5.29
CA VAL A 255 -7.18 18.03 4.39
C VAL A 255 -5.98 18.14 3.46
N GLN A 256 -4.99 17.26 3.67
CA GLN A 256 -3.78 17.22 2.85
C GLN A 256 -3.94 16.18 1.73
N GLY A 257 -4.05 16.65 0.49
CA GLY A 257 -4.32 15.86 -0.70
C GLY A 257 -5.79 15.92 -1.11
N LEU A 258 -6.03 16.29 -2.35
CA LEU A 258 -7.34 16.43 -2.99
C LEU A 258 -7.54 15.38 -4.10
N GLY A 259 -7.02 14.16 -3.88
CA GLY A 259 -7.34 12.99 -4.69
C GLY A 259 -8.79 12.51 -4.50
N SER A 260 -9.10 11.29 -4.96
CA SER A 260 -10.46 10.72 -4.87
C SER A 260 -11.05 10.75 -3.46
N ILE A 261 -10.25 10.35 -2.45
CA ILE A 261 -10.67 10.33 -1.04
C ILE A 261 -10.70 11.75 -0.46
N GLY A 262 -9.59 12.47 -0.56
CA GLY A 262 -9.44 13.76 0.11
C GLY A 262 -10.40 14.84 -0.40
N SER A 263 -10.62 14.94 -1.72
CA SER A 263 -11.60 15.89 -2.28
C SER A 263 -13.03 15.54 -1.87
N SER A 264 -13.39 14.25 -1.88
CA SER A 264 -14.72 13.81 -1.45
C SER A 264 -14.93 14.03 0.05
N LEU A 265 -13.91 13.79 0.87
CA LEU A 265 -13.92 14.07 2.30
C LEU A 265 -14.11 15.55 2.56
N ALA A 266 -13.29 16.39 1.94
CA ALA A 266 -13.33 17.85 2.10
C ALA A 266 -14.71 18.41 1.73
N LEU A 267 -15.32 17.97 0.61
CA LEU A 267 -16.67 18.41 0.26
C LEU A 267 -17.72 18.04 1.32
N GLN A 268 -17.70 16.80 1.82
CA GLN A 268 -18.63 16.36 2.87
C GLN A 268 -18.44 17.16 4.17
N LEU A 269 -17.20 17.44 4.55
CA LEU A 269 -16.91 18.26 5.74
C LEU A 269 -17.36 19.71 5.56
N LEU A 270 -17.17 20.29 4.37
CA LEU A 270 -17.61 21.64 4.03
C LEU A 270 -19.14 21.77 4.07
N ASP A 271 -19.85 20.75 3.58
CA ASP A 271 -21.31 20.69 3.59
C ASP A 271 -21.87 20.58 5.01
N GLU A 272 -21.12 19.98 5.96
CA GLU A 272 -21.44 20.01 7.40
C GLU A 272 -20.93 21.26 8.13
N GLY A 273 -20.37 22.21 7.38
CA GLY A 273 -19.96 23.52 7.86
C GLY A 273 -18.63 23.55 8.60
N ALA A 274 -17.71 22.64 8.28
CA ALA A 274 -16.30 22.80 8.64
C ALA A 274 -15.70 24.07 8.01
N GLU A 275 -14.69 24.62 8.67
CA GLU A 275 -13.77 25.59 8.07
C GLU A 275 -12.54 24.82 7.60
N LEU A 276 -12.27 24.81 6.30
CA LEU A 276 -11.27 23.93 5.71
C LEU A 276 -9.95 24.63 5.45
N ILE A 277 -8.88 23.89 5.66
CA ILE A 277 -7.56 24.17 5.11
C ILE A 277 -7.27 23.03 4.14
N VAL A 278 -6.97 23.31 2.87
CA VAL A 278 -6.71 22.27 1.87
C VAL A 278 -5.39 22.52 1.17
N ALA A 279 -4.73 21.43 0.76
CA ALA A 279 -3.57 21.53 -0.11
C ALA A 279 -3.44 20.29 -1.01
N ASP A 280 -2.96 20.45 -2.24
CA ASP A 280 -2.48 19.39 -3.12
C ASP A 280 -1.28 19.91 -3.91
N ILE A 281 -0.39 19.01 -4.33
CA ILE A 281 0.74 19.35 -5.20
C ILE A 281 0.28 19.67 -6.64
N ASP A 282 -0.90 19.18 -7.04
CA ASP A 282 -1.47 19.40 -8.36
C ASP A 282 -2.54 20.51 -8.28
N GLU A 283 -2.17 21.71 -8.74
CA GLU A 283 -3.04 22.90 -8.77
C GLU A 283 -4.38 22.62 -9.45
N ARG A 284 -4.42 21.75 -10.46
CA ARG A 284 -5.66 21.41 -11.18
C ARG A 284 -6.67 20.69 -10.28
N LYS A 285 -6.20 19.92 -9.29
CA LYS A 285 -7.10 19.27 -8.31
C LYS A 285 -7.65 20.29 -7.33
N VAL A 286 -6.86 21.29 -6.94
CA VAL A 286 -7.31 22.42 -6.11
C VAL A 286 -8.40 23.19 -6.86
N GLU A 287 -8.16 23.57 -8.12
CA GLU A 287 -9.15 24.24 -8.97
C GLU A 287 -10.44 23.42 -9.12
N ASN A 288 -10.31 22.11 -9.40
CA ASN A 288 -11.47 21.22 -9.52
C ASN A 288 -12.27 21.14 -8.22
N PHE A 289 -11.59 21.00 -7.07
CA PHE A 289 -12.22 21.00 -5.77
C PHE A 289 -12.95 22.32 -5.50
N MET A 290 -12.27 23.46 -5.67
CA MET A 290 -12.84 24.79 -5.45
C MET A 290 -14.08 25.05 -6.33
N SER A 291 -14.08 24.56 -7.58
CA SER A 291 -15.24 24.69 -8.48
C SER A 291 -16.50 23.94 -8.01
N ARG A 292 -16.35 23.00 -7.07
CA ARG A 292 -17.42 22.16 -6.52
C ARG A 292 -17.82 22.58 -5.10
N CYS A 293 -17.13 23.54 -4.49
CA CYS A 293 -17.39 23.97 -3.13
C CYS A 293 -18.72 24.72 -3.02
N SER A 294 -19.57 24.30 -2.09
CA SER A 294 -20.80 25.00 -1.71
C SER A 294 -20.52 26.31 -0.94
N ARG A 295 -19.38 26.37 -0.22
CA ARG A 295 -18.96 27.48 0.64
C ARG A 295 -17.47 27.84 0.46
N PRO A 296 -17.04 28.35 -0.71
CA PRO A 296 -15.62 28.59 -0.99
C PRO A 296 -14.95 29.59 -0.02
N GLN A 297 -15.71 30.50 0.59
CA GLN A 297 -15.20 31.43 1.61
C GLN A 297 -14.77 30.75 2.92
N SER A 298 -15.23 29.51 3.16
CA SER A 298 -14.84 28.68 4.31
C SER A 298 -13.64 27.77 3.99
N VAL A 299 -12.94 28.03 2.89
CA VAL A 299 -11.78 27.24 2.45
C VAL A 299 -10.56 28.14 2.32
N VAL A 300 -9.49 27.76 3.02
CA VAL A 300 -8.14 28.30 2.82
C VAL A 300 -7.34 27.29 2.02
N VAL A 301 -6.75 27.73 0.90
CA VAL A 301 -5.82 26.92 0.11
C VAL A 301 -4.40 27.26 0.56
N GLU A 302 -3.66 26.24 0.97
CA GLU A 302 -2.26 26.37 1.39
C GLU A 302 -1.33 25.65 0.42
N GLU A 303 -0.05 26.00 0.46
CA GLU A 303 0.98 25.19 -0.17
C GLU A 303 1.08 23.83 0.54
N PHE A 304 1.37 22.78 -0.23
CA PHE A 304 1.29 21.40 0.25
C PHE A 304 2.14 21.08 1.48
N HIS A 305 3.33 21.67 1.58
CA HIS A 305 4.25 21.51 2.70
C HIS A 305 4.08 22.58 3.77
N SER A 306 3.18 23.55 3.54
CA SER A 306 2.96 24.71 4.38
C SER A 306 1.64 24.65 5.14
N ILE A 307 0.92 23.50 5.11
CA ILE A 307 -0.25 23.28 5.97
C ILE A 307 0.15 23.60 7.42
N PRO A 308 -0.52 24.56 8.08
CA PRO A 308 -0.16 24.99 9.42
C PRO A 308 -0.22 23.83 10.40
N MET A 309 0.94 23.41 10.92
CA MET A 309 1.00 22.31 11.88
C MET A 309 0.41 22.68 13.25
N GLN A 310 0.17 23.98 13.51
CA GLN A 310 -0.27 24.52 14.79
C GLN A 310 -1.70 25.07 14.80
N MET A 311 -2.54 24.72 13.81
CA MET A 311 -3.87 25.34 13.70
C MET A 311 -4.95 24.37 13.23
N GLY A 312 -5.71 23.84 14.18
CA GLY A 312 -7.03 23.26 13.89
C GLY A 312 -7.47 22.16 14.85
N HIS A 313 -8.63 21.58 14.54
CA HIS A 313 -9.22 20.51 15.33
C HIS A 313 -8.80 19.14 14.81
N VAL A 314 -8.76 18.99 13.49
CA VAL A 314 -8.49 17.71 12.80
C VAL A 314 -7.50 17.94 11.67
N PHE A 315 -6.50 17.06 11.58
CA PHE A 315 -5.65 16.90 10.42
C PHE A 315 -5.97 15.58 9.72
N ALA A 316 -6.29 15.66 8.44
CA ALA A 316 -6.70 14.54 7.59
C ALA A 316 -5.71 14.34 6.44
N PRO A 317 -4.60 13.61 6.68
CA PRO A 317 -3.65 13.28 5.62
C PRO A 317 -4.28 12.27 4.64
N CYS A 318 -4.39 12.67 3.37
CA CYS A 318 -5.02 11.92 2.29
C CYS A 318 -4.13 11.79 1.04
N ALA A 319 -2.83 12.11 1.15
CA ALA A 319 -1.90 12.15 0.03
C ALA A 319 -0.85 11.05 0.05
N PHE A 320 0.18 11.16 0.91
CA PHE A 320 1.35 10.28 0.95
C PHE A 320 1.54 9.69 2.35
N SER A 321 2.34 8.62 2.41
CA SER A 321 2.76 7.96 3.63
C SER A 321 3.77 8.79 4.42
N GLY A 322 3.89 8.53 5.73
CA GLY A 322 4.95 9.05 6.59
C GLY A 322 4.85 10.53 6.89
N VAL A 323 3.64 11.08 6.91
CA VAL A 323 3.39 12.48 7.23
C VAL A 323 3.64 12.78 8.70
N ILE A 324 3.50 11.78 9.58
CA ILE A 324 3.76 11.89 11.00
C ILE A 324 5.06 11.16 11.34
N ASP A 325 6.06 11.93 11.72
CA ASP A 325 7.38 11.50 12.15
C ASP A 325 7.82 12.29 13.40
N ARG A 326 9.01 11.99 13.91
CA ARG A 326 9.54 12.65 15.11
C ARG A 326 9.72 14.16 14.94
N ASP A 327 10.02 14.62 13.73
CA ASP A 327 10.31 16.03 13.43
C ASP A 327 9.00 16.83 13.32
N THR A 328 8.05 16.35 12.53
CA THR A 328 6.71 16.92 12.35
C THR A 328 5.96 17.00 13.68
N MET A 329 6.04 15.96 14.51
CA MET A 329 5.41 15.93 15.83
C MET A 329 5.85 17.04 16.79
N SER A 330 7.06 17.57 16.65
CA SER A 330 7.53 18.67 17.50
C SER A 330 6.78 19.98 17.26
N HIS A 331 6.17 20.14 16.09
CA HIS A 331 5.43 21.34 15.68
C HIS A 331 3.93 21.10 15.46
N PHE A 332 3.45 19.88 15.77
CA PHE A 332 2.10 19.44 15.47
C PHE A 332 1.16 19.61 16.68
N ASP A 333 0.14 20.47 16.54
CA ASP A 333 -0.81 20.85 17.60
C ASP A 333 -2.29 20.63 17.20
N TYR A 334 -2.58 19.84 16.16
CA TYR A 334 -3.95 19.37 15.95
C TYR A 334 -4.37 18.42 17.06
N HIS A 335 -5.65 18.48 17.45
CA HIS A 335 -6.19 17.61 18.48
C HIS A 335 -6.49 16.18 18.00
N ILE A 336 -6.71 16.01 16.69
CA ILE A 336 -7.10 14.75 16.06
C ILE A 336 -6.31 14.56 14.77
N ILE A 337 -5.86 13.33 14.54
CA ILE A 337 -5.30 12.87 13.26
C ILE A 337 -6.15 11.71 12.75
N ALA A 338 -6.83 11.90 11.62
CA ALA A 338 -7.63 10.86 10.97
C ALA A 338 -7.75 11.16 9.47
N GLY A 339 -7.19 10.30 8.62
CA GLY A 339 -7.05 10.56 7.19
C GLY A 339 -7.15 9.33 6.31
N GLY A 340 -7.15 9.55 5.00
CA GLY A 340 -7.26 8.49 3.99
C GLY A 340 -5.93 7.90 3.53
N ALA A 341 -4.79 8.50 3.89
CA ALA A 341 -3.46 8.03 3.49
C ALA A 341 -3.13 6.66 4.10
N ASN A 342 -2.23 5.93 3.44
CA ASN A 342 -1.65 4.71 4.00
C ASN A 342 -0.35 5.05 4.71
N ASN A 343 0.01 4.26 5.73
CA ASN A 343 1.23 4.39 6.50
C ASN A 343 1.44 5.84 6.99
N ILE A 344 0.44 6.45 7.65
CA ILE A 344 0.48 7.86 8.09
C ILE A 344 1.70 8.14 8.98
N MET A 345 2.02 7.22 9.88
CA MET A 345 3.26 7.26 10.66
C MET A 345 4.45 6.79 9.83
N SER A 346 5.58 7.48 9.94
CA SER A 346 6.79 7.23 9.13
C SER A 346 7.59 5.98 9.53
N GLU A 347 7.26 5.36 10.65
CA GLU A 347 8.08 4.30 11.23
C GLU A 347 7.64 2.92 10.72
N PRO A 348 8.49 2.20 9.96
CA PRO A 348 8.14 0.91 9.38
C PRO A 348 8.26 -0.24 10.39
N VAL A 349 8.87 -0.01 11.55
CA VAL A 349 9.07 -0.99 12.62
C VAL A 349 8.01 -0.78 13.69
N TYR A 350 7.35 -1.87 14.11
CA TYR A 350 6.24 -1.84 15.07
C TYR A 350 6.59 -1.15 16.39
N GLU A 351 7.77 -1.42 16.96
CA GLU A 351 8.20 -0.80 18.22
C GLU A 351 8.39 0.73 18.10
N ASP A 352 8.91 1.19 16.96
CA ASP A 352 9.09 2.61 16.69
C ASP A 352 7.76 3.32 16.43
N GLU A 353 6.84 2.65 15.72
CA GLU A 353 5.46 3.11 15.54
C GLU A 353 4.74 3.28 16.89
N ILE A 354 4.92 2.35 17.83
CA ILE A 354 4.42 2.47 19.21
C ILE A 354 5.07 3.68 19.92
N ALA A 355 6.36 3.89 19.74
CA ALA A 355 7.05 5.03 20.35
C ALA A 355 6.46 6.37 19.86
N LEU A 356 6.17 6.49 18.56
CA LEU A 356 5.47 7.65 17.99
C LEU A 356 4.04 7.77 18.53
N ALA A 357 3.29 6.68 18.57
CA ALA A 357 1.93 6.69 19.13
C ALA A 357 1.92 7.15 20.60
N ASN A 358 2.87 6.71 21.42
CA ASN A 358 3.00 7.15 22.81
C ASN A 358 3.28 8.64 22.95
N LEU A 359 4.02 9.23 22.03
CA LEU A 359 4.26 10.67 22.01
C LEU A 359 3.01 11.46 21.62
N LEU A 360 2.19 10.96 20.68
CA LEU A 360 0.88 11.55 20.37
C LEU A 360 -0.05 11.50 21.59
N MET A 361 -0.08 10.37 22.32
CA MET A 361 -0.84 10.27 23.56
C MET A 361 -0.39 11.28 24.62
N LYS A 362 0.93 11.49 24.78
CA LYS A 362 1.46 12.49 25.72
C LYS A 362 1.07 13.92 25.36
N LYS A 363 0.87 14.21 24.08
CA LYS A 363 0.35 15.48 23.56
C LYS A 363 -1.18 15.55 23.57
N GLU A 364 -1.85 14.51 24.08
CA GLU A 364 -3.32 14.37 24.06
C GLU A 364 -3.94 14.44 22.66
N ILE A 365 -3.19 14.01 21.65
CA ILE A 365 -3.66 13.95 20.26
C ILE A 365 -4.33 12.61 20.01
N ILE A 366 -5.59 12.63 19.60
CA ILE A 366 -6.31 11.43 19.19
C ILE A 366 -5.87 11.07 17.77
N TYR A 367 -5.04 10.04 17.65
CA TYR A 367 -4.72 9.44 16.36
C TYR A 367 -5.61 8.23 16.11
N ILE A 368 -6.32 8.24 14.98
CA ILE A 368 -6.99 7.06 14.46
C ILE A 368 -6.05 6.38 13.45
N PRO A 369 -5.56 5.17 13.73
CA PRO A 369 -4.71 4.43 12.80
C PRO A 369 -5.29 4.40 11.40
N ASP A 370 -4.47 4.60 10.37
CA ASP A 370 -4.90 4.60 8.97
C ASP A 370 -5.72 3.35 8.59
N TRP A 371 -5.27 2.16 8.98
CA TRP A 371 -5.94 0.89 8.74
C TRP A 371 -7.26 0.75 9.52
N ILE A 372 -7.59 1.67 10.42
CA ILE A 372 -8.94 1.85 11.01
C ILE A 372 -9.70 2.98 10.29
N SER A 373 -9.09 4.14 10.05
CA SER A 373 -9.82 5.27 9.46
C SER A 373 -10.22 5.02 8.00
N ASN A 374 -9.43 4.29 7.22
CA ASN A 374 -9.69 4.05 5.80
C ASN A 374 -10.08 2.60 5.43
N PHE A 375 -10.48 1.76 6.40
CA PHE A 375 -10.81 0.35 6.12
C PHE A 375 -11.99 0.17 5.15
N GLY A 376 -12.87 1.17 5.00
CA GLY A 376 -14.07 1.09 4.17
C GLY A 376 -13.76 0.75 2.70
N GLY A 377 -12.63 1.23 2.18
CA GLY A 377 -12.18 0.89 0.83
C GLY A 377 -11.82 -0.58 0.67
N ALA A 378 -11.12 -1.16 1.66
CA ALA A 378 -10.79 -2.58 1.68
C ALA A 378 -12.07 -3.43 1.81
N MET A 379 -12.99 -3.03 2.69
CA MET A 379 -14.28 -3.71 2.86
C MET A 379 -15.08 -3.76 1.56
N HIS A 380 -15.24 -2.62 0.89
CA HIS A 380 -15.96 -2.56 -0.38
C HIS A 380 -15.24 -3.32 -1.50
N GLY A 381 -13.92 -3.18 -1.60
CA GLY A 381 -13.11 -3.88 -2.60
C GLY A 381 -13.22 -5.40 -2.47
N VAL A 382 -13.22 -5.94 -1.24
CA VAL A 382 -13.41 -7.36 -0.99
C VAL A 382 -14.85 -7.80 -1.25
N SER A 383 -15.86 -6.97 -0.92
CA SER A 383 -17.26 -7.29 -1.27
C SER A 383 -17.42 -7.56 -2.77
N LEU A 384 -16.83 -6.72 -3.62
CA LEU A 384 -16.88 -6.88 -5.07
C LEU A 384 -16.21 -8.18 -5.56
N PHE A 385 -15.19 -8.66 -4.85
CA PHE A 385 -14.58 -9.95 -5.13
C PHE A 385 -15.49 -11.12 -4.72
N MET A 386 -16.07 -11.05 -3.54
CA MET A 386 -16.96 -12.09 -3.01
C MET A 386 -18.21 -12.23 -3.89
N ASP A 387 -18.80 -11.11 -4.32
CA ASP A 387 -19.96 -11.11 -5.21
C ASP A 387 -19.65 -11.83 -6.54
N LYS A 388 -18.46 -11.59 -7.11
CA LYS A 388 -18.01 -12.30 -8.31
C LYS A 388 -17.83 -13.80 -8.08
N LYS A 389 -17.32 -14.21 -6.91
CA LYS A 389 -17.16 -15.63 -6.57
C LYS A 389 -18.48 -16.33 -6.31
N ILE A 390 -19.48 -15.64 -5.77
CA ILE A 390 -20.83 -16.18 -5.59
C ILE A 390 -21.53 -16.33 -6.95
N ALA A 391 -21.27 -15.43 -7.90
CA ALA A 391 -21.89 -15.44 -9.22
C ALA A 391 -21.27 -16.44 -10.22
N ALA A 392 -20.05 -16.92 -9.97
CA ALA A 392 -19.32 -17.88 -10.81
C ALA A 392 -19.54 -19.32 -10.34
#